data_AF-A0A961GI80-F1
#
_entry.id   AF-A0A961GI80-F1
#
_cell.length_a   1.000
_cell.length_b   1.000
_cell.length_c   1.000
_cell.angle_alpha   90.00
_cell.angle_beta   90.00
_cell.angle_gamma   90.00
#
_symmetry.space_group_name_H-M   'P 1'
#
loop_
_entity.id
_entity.type
_entity.pdbx_description
1 polymer ?
#
loop_
_entity_poly.entity_id
_entity_poly.type
_entity_poly.pdbx_seq_one_letter_code
_entity_poly.pdbx_strand_id
1 'polypeptide(L)'
;MAHDLPSSLSPSRVSSFTDCALAFRFSVIDRLPEPPSLPATKGTLVHAALERLFCLEPAERHLAAALTCLDQAIDGIRLDPEFTGLALDDDAEQAFFDDAEAMVRRYFELEDPTTITPIGIELKLEAAIGDLRLRGIIDRLELDDDGGLVVTDYKT
;
A
#
# COMPACT_ATOMS: atom_id res chain seq x y z
N MET A 1 -10.18 29.41 -16.68
CA MET A 1 -11.27 29.20 -15.70
C MET A 1 -10.61 28.94 -14.35
N ALA A 2 -11.11 29.50 -13.26
CA ALA A 2 -10.64 29.15 -11.92
C ALA A 2 -11.27 27.82 -11.52
N HIS A 3 -10.47 26.85 -11.09
CA HIS A 3 -10.97 25.59 -10.53
C HIS A 3 -11.38 25.80 -9.07
N ASP A 4 -12.42 25.10 -8.61
CA ASP A 4 -12.80 25.10 -7.20
C ASP A 4 -11.68 24.48 -6.34
N LEU A 5 -11.50 25.01 -5.14
CA LEU A 5 -10.53 24.45 -4.20
C LEU A 5 -10.99 23.07 -3.72
N PRO A 6 -10.10 22.07 -3.64
CA PRO A 6 -10.46 20.74 -3.17
C PRO A 6 -10.84 20.79 -1.68
N SER A 7 -11.97 20.16 -1.34
CA SER A 7 -12.42 20.00 0.06
C SER A 7 -11.75 18.83 0.77
N SER A 8 -10.99 17.99 0.04
CA SER A 8 -10.25 16.87 0.61
C SER A 8 -8.96 16.54 -0.14
N LEU A 9 -7.91 16.20 0.61
CA LEU A 9 -6.59 15.84 0.09
C LEU A 9 -6.02 14.63 0.84
N SER A 10 -5.13 13.89 0.17
CA SER A 10 -4.26 12.88 0.80
C SER A 10 -2.82 13.36 0.83
N PRO A 11 -1.95 12.78 1.70
CA PRO A 11 -0.53 13.11 1.71
C PRO A 11 0.12 13.00 0.33
N SER A 12 -0.17 11.92 -0.41
CA SER A 12 0.32 11.71 -1.79
C SER A 12 -0.14 12.80 -2.78
N ARG A 13 -1.37 13.29 -2.64
CA ARG A 13 -1.92 14.39 -3.46
C ARG A 13 -1.27 15.73 -3.13
N VAL A 14 -0.94 15.97 -1.86
CA VAL A 14 -0.18 17.16 -1.46
C VAL A 14 1.20 17.12 -2.12
N SER A 15 1.92 16.00 -2.01
CA SER A 15 3.24 15.83 -2.66
C SER A 15 3.16 15.99 -4.17
N SER A 16 2.20 15.36 -4.85
CA SER A 16 2.00 15.49 -6.29
C SER A 16 1.81 16.95 -6.74
N PHE A 17 1.03 17.73 -6.00
CA PHE A 17 0.84 19.15 -6.30
C PHE A 17 2.11 19.97 -6.09
N THR A 18 2.83 19.74 -4.99
CA THR A 18 4.08 20.45 -4.69
C THR A 18 5.19 20.11 -5.68
N ASP A 19 5.23 18.87 -6.17
CA ASP A 19 6.22 18.40 -7.13
C ASP A 19 5.92 18.91 -8.55
N CYS A 20 4.67 18.77 -9.01
CA CYS A 20 4.23 19.27 -10.31
C CYS A 20 2.73 19.54 -10.34
N ALA A 21 2.35 20.81 -10.20
CA ALA A 21 0.96 21.25 -10.24
C ALA A 21 0.21 20.87 -11.53
N LEU A 22 0.90 20.77 -12.68
CA LEU A 22 0.27 20.36 -13.93
C LEU A 22 -0.04 18.85 -13.94
N ALA A 23 0.86 18.01 -13.44
CA ALA A 23 0.62 16.57 -13.29
C ALA A 23 -0.54 16.32 -12.32
N PHE A 24 -0.55 17.02 -11.18
CA PHE A 24 -1.68 16.98 -10.23
C PHE A 24 -3.00 17.36 -10.91
N ARG A 25 -3.03 18.40 -11.73
CA ARG A 25 -4.24 18.79 -12.46
C ARG A 25 -4.70 17.64 -13.36
N PHE A 26 -3.82 17.05 -14.16
CA PHE A 26 -4.21 16.00 -15.08
C PHE A 26 -4.73 14.75 -14.38
N SER A 27 -4.10 14.32 -13.29
CA SER A 27 -4.48 13.09 -12.59
C SER A 27 -5.65 13.29 -11.62
N VAL A 28 -5.68 14.39 -10.86
CA VAL A 28 -6.66 14.60 -9.76
C VAL A 28 -7.88 15.40 -10.20
N ILE A 29 -7.67 16.46 -11.00
CA ILE A 29 -8.76 17.37 -11.42
C ILE A 29 -9.40 16.86 -12.71
N ASP A 30 -8.61 16.72 -13.77
CA ASP A 30 -9.08 16.33 -15.11
C ASP A 30 -9.30 14.81 -15.20
N ARG A 31 -8.71 14.03 -14.28
CA ARG A 31 -8.83 12.56 -14.15
C ARG A 31 -8.59 11.83 -15.45
N LEU A 32 -7.51 12.20 -16.13
CA LEU A 32 -7.10 11.51 -17.35
C LEU A 32 -6.81 10.04 -17.03
N PRO A 33 -7.21 9.09 -17.90
CA PRO A 33 -6.88 7.68 -17.70
C PRO A 33 -5.36 7.49 -17.64
N GLU A 34 -4.89 6.79 -16.61
CA GLU A 34 -3.50 6.37 -16.46
C GLU A 34 -3.43 4.86 -16.66
N PRO A 35 -2.45 4.34 -17.42
CA PRO A 35 -2.24 2.91 -17.48
C PRO A 35 -1.80 2.39 -16.11
N PRO A 36 -2.17 1.15 -15.74
CA PRO A 36 -1.70 0.56 -14.51
C PRO A 36 -0.16 0.49 -14.49
N SER A 37 0.40 0.60 -13.29
CA SER A 37 1.83 0.69 -13.06
C SER A 37 2.34 -0.57 -12.40
N LEU A 38 3.28 -1.27 -13.05
CA LEU A 38 3.93 -2.47 -12.53
C LEU A 38 4.38 -2.31 -11.05
N PRO A 39 5.13 -1.26 -10.68
CA PRO A 39 5.48 -1.01 -9.27
C PRO A 39 4.28 -0.83 -8.34
N ALA A 40 3.26 -0.07 -8.76
CA ALA A 40 2.09 0.21 -7.92
C ALA A 40 1.29 -1.07 -7.65
N THR A 41 1.01 -1.85 -8.70
CA THR A 41 0.30 -3.14 -8.58
C THR A 41 1.07 -4.14 -7.73
N LYS A 42 2.41 -4.17 -7.84
CA LYS A 42 3.27 -5.01 -6.99
C LYS A 42 3.19 -4.57 -5.52
N GLY A 43 3.22 -3.27 -5.26
CA GLY A 43 3.00 -2.71 -3.93
C GLY A 43 1.69 -3.18 -3.33
N THR A 44 0.58 -3.07 -4.08
CA THR A 44 -0.73 -3.58 -3.65
C THR A 44 -0.70 -5.07 -3.31
N LEU A 45 -0.03 -5.89 -4.10
CA LEU A 45 0.11 -7.33 -3.82
C LEU A 45 0.83 -7.60 -2.50
N VAL A 46 1.98 -6.95 -2.28
CA VAL A 46 2.79 -7.16 -1.09
C VAL A 46 2.07 -6.65 0.16
N HIS A 47 1.42 -5.49 0.10
CA HIS A 47 0.60 -4.98 1.22
C HIS A 47 -0.54 -5.93 1.55
N ALA A 48 -1.24 -6.45 0.54
CA ALA A 48 -2.31 -7.43 0.74
C ALA A 48 -1.81 -8.73 1.41
N ALA A 49 -0.58 -9.16 1.12
CA ALA A 49 0.06 -10.30 1.77
C ALA A 49 0.43 -9.99 3.23
N LEU A 50 1.01 -8.83 3.50
CA LEU A 50 1.38 -8.41 4.86
C LEU A 50 0.15 -8.14 5.74
N GLU A 51 -0.91 -7.53 5.20
CA GLU A 51 -2.18 -7.33 5.90
C GLU A 51 -2.73 -8.68 6.40
N ARG A 52 -2.77 -9.69 5.53
CA ARG A 52 -3.20 -11.06 5.88
C ARG A 52 -2.29 -11.69 6.93
N LEU A 53 -0.97 -11.50 6.84
CA LEU A 53 -0.01 -11.99 7.84
C LEU A 53 -0.32 -11.41 9.22
N PHE A 54 -0.65 -10.12 9.31
CA PHE A 54 -0.97 -9.47 10.57
C PHE A 54 -2.36 -9.82 11.13
N CYS A 55 -3.22 -10.48 10.36
CA CYS A 55 -4.43 -11.12 10.88
C CYS A 55 -4.13 -12.41 11.68
N LEU A 56 -2.92 -12.96 11.58
CA LEU A 56 -2.50 -14.14 12.34
C LEU A 56 -2.02 -13.75 13.75
N GLU A 57 -2.06 -14.72 14.66
CA GLU A 57 -1.47 -14.57 15.99
C GLU A 57 0.05 -14.34 15.88
N PRO A 58 0.67 -13.52 16.75
CA PRO A 58 2.09 -13.16 16.63
C PRO A 58 3.03 -14.35 16.43
N ALA A 59 2.82 -15.46 17.16
CA ALA A 59 3.65 -16.66 17.07
C ALA A 59 3.55 -17.40 15.71
N GLU A 60 2.51 -17.14 14.92
CA GLU A 60 2.25 -17.77 13.63
C GLU A 60 2.78 -16.94 12.45
N ARG A 61 3.26 -15.71 12.69
CA ARG A 61 3.72 -14.78 11.66
C ARG A 61 5.12 -15.10 11.13
N HIS A 62 5.39 -16.36 10.82
CA HIS A 62 6.66 -16.79 10.26
C HIS A 62 6.64 -16.75 8.72
N LEU A 63 7.83 -16.75 8.10
CA LEU A 63 7.98 -16.60 6.64
C LEU A 63 7.10 -17.55 5.82
N ALA A 64 6.98 -18.83 6.20
CA ALA A 64 6.13 -19.78 5.47
C ALA A 64 4.63 -19.38 5.47
N ALA A 65 4.15 -18.75 6.54
CA ALA A 65 2.78 -18.24 6.61
C ALA A 65 2.64 -16.99 5.74
N ALA A 66 3.64 -16.10 5.74
CA ALA A 66 3.64 -14.93 4.86
C ALA A 66 3.63 -15.29 3.37
N LEU A 67 4.35 -16.35 2.97
CA LEU A 67 4.29 -16.86 1.60
C LEU A 67 2.91 -17.47 1.28
N THR A 68 2.28 -18.15 2.24
CA THR A 68 0.90 -18.62 2.07
C THR A 68 -0.08 -17.44 1.93
N CYS A 69 0.11 -16.36 2.70
CA CYS A 69 -0.67 -15.14 2.57
C CYS A 69 -0.45 -14.45 1.22
N LEU A 70 0.78 -14.50 0.68
CA LEU A 70 1.10 -14.01 -0.66
C LEU A 70 0.38 -14.82 -1.73
N ASP A 71 0.40 -16.15 -1.67
CA ASP A 71 -0.34 -17.01 -2.60
C ASP A 71 -1.84 -16.66 -2.63
N GLN A 72 -2.44 -16.47 -1.44
CA GLN A 72 -3.84 -16.03 -1.33
C GLN A 72 -4.08 -14.63 -1.89
N ALA A 73 -3.11 -13.73 -1.79
CA ALA A 73 -3.19 -12.39 -2.36
C ALA A 73 -3.03 -12.43 -3.89
N ILE A 74 -2.22 -13.35 -4.42
CA ILE A 74 -2.06 -13.60 -5.86
C ILE A 74 -3.39 -14.06 -6.48
N ASP A 75 -4.11 -14.97 -5.83
CA ASP A 75 -5.43 -15.41 -6.29
C ASP A 75 -6.41 -14.23 -6.43
N GLY A 76 -6.34 -13.28 -5.49
CA GLY A 76 -7.15 -12.06 -5.53
C GLY A 76 -6.70 -11.09 -6.64
N ILE A 77 -5.40 -10.83 -6.75
CA ILE A 77 -4.89 -9.81 -7.66
C ILE A 77 -5.04 -10.19 -9.13
N ARG A 78 -5.04 -11.49 -9.46
CA ARG A 78 -5.33 -11.96 -10.82
C ARG A 78 -6.72 -11.57 -11.34
N LEU A 79 -7.65 -11.26 -10.44
CA LEU A 79 -9.00 -10.78 -10.76
C LEU A 79 -9.08 -9.24 -10.78
N ASP A 80 -8.01 -8.54 -10.42
CA ASP A 80 -7.98 -7.09 -10.32
C ASP A 80 -7.82 -6.44 -11.72
N PRO A 81 -8.67 -5.45 -12.07
CA PRO A 81 -8.52 -4.67 -13.31
C PRO A 81 -7.15 -3.99 -13.47
N GLU A 82 -6.52 -3.54 -12.39
CA GLU A 82 -5.19 -2.92 -12.43
C GLU A 82 -4.13 -3.93 -12.86
N PHE A 83 -4.21 -5.17 -12.35
CA PHE A 83 -3.26 -6.23 -12.73
C PHE A 83 -3.53 -6.75 -14.14
N THR A 84 -4.78 -7.07 -14.47
CA THR A 84 -5.14 -7.53 -15.82
C THR A 84 -4.85 -6.48 -16.89
N GLY A 85 -4.96 -5.20 -16.54
CA GLY A 85 -4.60 -4.08 -17.42
C GLY A 85 -3.11 -3.93 -17.70
N LEU A 86 -2.22 -4.59 -16.93
CA LEU A 86 -0.78 -4.65 -17.24
C LEU A 86 -0.50 -5.50 -18.49
N ALA A 87 -1.41 -6.39 -18.86
CA ALA A 87 -1.31 -7.27 -20.03
C ALA A 87 0.02 -8.05 -20.10
N LEU A 88 0.45 -8.61 -18.97
CA LEU A 88 1.66 -9.43 -18.86
C LEU A 88 1.48 -10.75 -19.61
N ASP A 89 2.54 -11.25 -20.23
CA ASP A 89 2.62 -12.63 -20.68
C ASP A 89 3.00 -13.55 -19.51
N ASP A 90 2.94 -14.87 -19.73
CA ASP A 90 3.17 -15.87 -18.67
C ASP A 90 4.55 -15.71 -17.99
N ASP A 91 5.60 -15.38 -18.77
CA ASP A 91 6.96 -15.19 -18.25
C ASP A 91 7.07 -13.91 -17.40
N ALA A 92 6.48 -12.80 -17.86
CA ALA A 92 6.46 -11.54 -17.12
C ALA A 92 5.56 -11.60 -15.88
N GLU A 93 4.45 -12.32 -15.94
CA GLU A 93 3.60 -12.61 -14.78
C GLU A 93 4.36 -13.40 -13.72
N GLN A 94 5.08 -14.46 -14.12
CA GLN A 94 5.89 -15.23 -13.18
C GLN A 94 6.98 -14.35 -12.53
N ALA A 95 7.71 -13.56 -13.33
CA ALA A 95 8.72 -12.65 -12.81
C ALA A 95 8.14 -11.59 -11.85
N PHE A 96 6.92 -11.12 -12.11
CA PHE A 96 6.22 -10.19 -11.22
C PHE A 96 5.95 -10.81 -9.84
N PHE A 97 5.51 -12.08 -9.78
CA PHE A 97 5.27 -12.77 -8.52
C PHE A 97 6.56 -13.17 -7.81
N ASP A 98 7.59 -13.60 -8.55
CA ASP A 98 8.91 -13.89 -7.97
C ASP A 98 9.51 -12.65 -7.28
N ASP A 99 9.37 -11.47 -7.90
CA ASP A 99 9.78 -10.21 -7.30
C ASP A 99 8.98 -9.87 -6.03
N ALA A 100 7.65 -10.10 -6.05
CA ALA A 100 6.81 -9.87 -4.88
C ALA A 100 7.19 -10.81 -3.71
N GLU A 101 7.48 -12.08 -4.01
CA GLU A 101 8.01 -13.03 -3.03
C GLU A 101 9.34 -12.54 -2.45
N ALA A 102 10.26 -12.07 -3.29
CA ALA A 102 11.54 -11.53 -2.84
C ALA A 102 11.36 -10.33 -1.89
N MET A 103 10.38 -9.47 -2.14
CA MET A 103 10.02 -8.36 -1.24
C MET A 103 9.49 -8.85 0.10
N VAL A 104 8.58 -9.84 0.11
CA VAL A 104 8.08 -10.46 1.34
C VAL A 104 9.22 -11.11 2.13
N ARG A 105 10.17 -11.78 1.46
CA ARG A 105 11.36 -12.34 2.12
C ARG A 105 12.24 -11.26 2.74
N ARG A 106 12.49 -10.17 2.01
CA ARG A 106 13.28 -9.03 2.50
C ARG A 106 12.63 -8.36 3.72
N TYR A 107 11.31 -8.31 3.80
CA TYR A 107 10.61 -7.80 4.98
C TYR A 107 11.06 -8.53 6.27
N PHE A 108 11.22 -9.86 6.24
CA PHE A 108 11.72 -10.65 7.38
C PHE A 108 13.20 -10.43 7.71
N GLU A 109 13.98 -9.80 6.81
CA GLU A 109 15.34 -9.36 7.11
C GLU A 109 15.35 -8.00 7.82
N LEU A 110 14.30 -7.19 7.65
CA LEU A 110 14.18 -5.85 8.21
C LEU A 110 13.62 -5.88 9.63
N GLU A 111 12.62 -6.72 9.90
CA GLU A 111 11.97 -6.81 11.21
C GLU A 111 11.39 -8.19 11.51
N ASP A 112 11.13 -8.44 12.80
CA ASP A 112 10.49 -9.66 13.28
C ASP A 112 8.99 -9.41 13.56
N PRO A 113 8.07 -9.81 12.66
CA PRO A 113 6.63 -9.57 12.81
C PRO A 113 6.01 -10.23 14.06
N THR A 114 6.69 -11.20 14.67
CA THR A 114 6.21 -11.88 15.88
C THR A 114 6.34 -11.01 17.13
N THR A 115 7.19 -9.99 17.10
CA THR A 115 7.39 -9.03 18.19
C THR A 115 6.49 -7.80 18.10
N ILE A 116 5.82 -7.64 16.96
CA ILE A 116 5.06 -6.44 16.62
C ILE A 116 3.62 -6.56 17.11
N THR A 117 3.19 -5.54 17.86
CA THR A 117 1.82 -5.42 18.37
C THR A 117 1.13 -4.25 17.67
N PRO A 118 0.51 -4.49 16.48
CA PRO A 118 -0.19 -3.42 15.78
C PRO A 118 -1.47 -3.05 16.53
N ILE A 119 -1.77 -1.76 16.57
CA ILE A 119 -3.07 -1.23 17.00
C ILE A 119 -3.97 -0.88 15.79
N GLY A 120 -3.40 -0.85 14.59
CA GLY A 120 -4.12 -0.74 13.33
C GLY A 120 -3.27 -1.21 12.15
N ILE A 121 -3.90 -1.89 11.22
CA ILE A 121 -3.34 -2.29 9.91
C ILE A 121 -4.25 -1.71 8.84
N GLU A 122 -3.67 -1.14 7.77
CA GLU A 122 -4.41 -0.48 6.69
C GLU A 122 -5.47 0.51 7.24
N LEU A 123 -5.05 1.27 8.25
CA LEU A 123 -5.94 2.11 9.05
C LEU A 123 -6.30 3.38 8.27
N LYS A 124 -7.57 3.47 7.88
CA LYS A 124 -8.14 4.70 7.30
C LYS A 124 -8.14 5.81 8.34
N LEU A 125 -7.48 6.91 8.01
CA LEU A 125 -7.45 8.11 8.84
C LEU A 125 -8.16 9.28 8.15
N GLU A 126 -8.77 10.12 8.96
CA GLU A 126 -9.38 11.37 8.51
C GLU A 126 -9.18 12.45 9.56
N ALA A 127 -8.74 13.63 9.14
CA ALA A 127 -8.55 14.78 10.00
C ALA A 127 -9.02 16.06 9.31
N ALA A 128 -9.67 16.95 10.06
CA ALA A 128 -10.03 18.27 9.58
C ALA A 128 -8.90 19.27 9.86
N ILE A 129 -8.51 20.05 8.84
CA ILE A 129 -7.58 21.16 8.93
C ILE A 129 -8.27 22.40 8.37
N GLY A 130 -8.88 23.20 9.24
CA GLY A 130 -9.80 24.26 8.80
C GLY A 130 -10.97 23.65 8.01
N ASP A 131 -11.21 24.17 6.80
CA ASP A 131 -12.25 23.66 5.90
C ASP A 131 -11.80 22.47 5.05
N LEU A 132 -10.52 22.08 5.12
CA LEU A 132 -9.95 20.96 4.38
C LEU A 132 -10.03 19.66 5.18
N ARG A 133 -10.39 18.56 4.50
CA ARG A 133 -10.36 17.22 5.08
C ARG A 133 -9.18 16.40 4.55
N LEU A 134 -8.17 16.17 5.40
CA LEU A 134 -7.11 15.22 5.10
C LEU A 134 -7.60 13.79 5.27
N ARG A 135 -7.29 12.94 4.31
CA ARG A 135 -7.60 11.51 4.32
C ARG A 135 -6.35 10.72 3.94
N GLY A 136 -6.18 9.57 4.56
CA GLY A 136 -5.07 8.68 4.24
C GLY A 136 -5.34 7.28 4.74
N ILE A 137 -4.40 6.40 4.43
CA ILE A 137 -4.34 5.04 4.96
C ILE A 137 -2.94 4.92 5.55
N ILE A 138 -2.85 4.43 6.79
CA ILE A 138 -1.60 4.04 7.44
C ILE A 138 -1.46 2.54 7.27
N ASP A 139 -0.37 2.06 6.67
CA ASP A 139 -0.15 0.63 6.46
C ASP A 139 -0.10 -0.11 7.81
N ARG A 140 0.67 0.43 8.78
CA ARG A 140 0.73 -0.10 10.14
C ARG A 140 0.89 1.00 11.18
N LEU A 141 0.06 0.94 12.21
CA LEU A 141 0.14 1.76 13.41
C LEU A 141 0.36 0.86 14.61
N GLU A 142 1.37 1.16 15.42
CA GLU A 142 1.75 0.37 16.59
C GLU A 142 2.12 1.24 17.79
N LEU A 143 2.14 0.61 18.96
CA LEU A 143 2.66 1.21 20.18
C LEU A 143 4.09 0.73 20.41
N ASP A 144 5.00 1.66 20.72
CA ASP A 144 6.32 1.30 21.25
C ASP A 144 6.23 0.91 22.74
N ASP A 145 7.37 0.48 23.30
CA ASP A 145 7.48 0.02 24.69
C ASP A 145 7.10 1.11 25.73
N ASP A 146 7.19 2.39 25.36
CA ASP A 146 6.85 3.54 26.20
C ASP A 146 5.40 4.02 25.97
N GLY A 147 4.65 3.36 25.08
CA GLY A 147 3.28 3.72 24.69
C GLY A 147 3.19 4.87 23.69
N GLY A 148 4.30 5.22 23.03
CA GLY A 148 4.35 6.13 21.88
C GLY A 148 3.75 5.49 20.63
N LEU A 149 3.25 6.33 19.71
CA LEU A 149 2.70 5.87 18.44
C LEU A 149 3.79 5.82 17.36
N VAL A 150 3.95 4.65 16.74
CA VAL A 150 4.83 4.45 15.59
C VAL A 150 3.98 4.21 14.35
N VAL A 151 4.22 5.02 13.31
CA VAL A 151 3.58 4.92 12.00
C VAL A 151 4.60 4.31 11.04
N THR A 152 4.26 3.17 10.47
CA THR A 152 5.07 2.45 9.49
C THR A 152 4.36 2.46 8.14
N ASP A 153 5.10 2.80 7.10
CA ASP A 153 4.66 2.81 5.71
C ASP A 153 5.66 1.94 4.92
N TYR A 154 5.16 0.86 4.33
CA TYR A 154 5.98 -0.09 3.61
C TYR A 154 6.25 0.43 2.21
N LYS A 155 7.52 0.36 1.80
CA LYS A 155 7.94 0.69 0.45
C LYS A 155 8.46 -0.55 -0.26
N THR A 156 7.79 -0.87 -1.36
CA THR A 156 8.15 -1.94 -2.31
C THR A 156 8.95 -1.41 -3.47
#